data_AF-A0A3D1BTK4-F1
#
_entry.id   AF-A0A3D1BTK4-F1
#
_cell.length_a   1.000
_cell.length_b   1.000
_cell.length_c   1.000
_cell.angle_alpha   90.00
_cell.angle_beta   90.00
_cell.angle_gamma   90.00
#
_symmetry.space_group_name_H-M   'P 1'
#
loop_
_entity.id
_entity.type
_entity.pdbx_description
1 polymer ?
#
loop_
_entity_poly.entity_id
_entity_poly.type
_entity_poly.pdbx_seq_one_letter_code
_entity_poly.pdbx_strand_id
1 'polypeptide(L)'
;MHKSINLNPDQNGREFNEVWPGGRTNHYWFDLNRDYIMLQQPESIGRVAVFHRWRPNINTDHHEMGASSTFFFQPGIKTRENPFISDETYNLHNDIARFHQKYLDNIGSLYFSEEVFDDYYLGKGSAYPDIHGSIGILFEQAGAKGHLKNTPGGLLSFPFAIKNQFTVSLSTLEAGLNLREKLLQHQVDFYRKAMDMAVKSEIKAYVFRSNISGSILGPEIVFPPYARGSLRGSRDAYAWIFEWEGYYSPGALYYLLEKGLKARVAKEDFIYDDGEFKKDSWIIILYSPFFWGGSNHIYL
;
A
#
# COMPACT_ATOMS: atom_id res chain seq x y z
N MET A 1 -1.47 5.86 -20.38
CA MET A 1 -0.19 6.49 -20.01
C MET A 1 0.23 7.46 -21.11
N HIS A 2 0.54 8.71 -20.78
CA HIS A 2 0.90 9.74 -21.75
C HIS A 2 2.40 9.99 -21.69
N LYS A 3 3.16 9.49 -22.66
CA LYS A 3 4.60 9.76 -22.74
C LYS A 3 4.85 10.92 -23.71
N SER A 4 5.58 11.94 -23.28
CA SER A 4 6.04 12.99 -24.19
C SER A 4 7.15 12.47 -25.11
N ILE A 5 7.16 12.90 -26.36
CA ILE A 5 8.23 12.60 -27.32
C ILE A 5 9.52 13.36 -26.93
N ASN A 6 9.37 14.58 -26.42
CA ASN A 6 10.46 15.42 -25.94
C ASN A 6 10.44 15.49 -24.41
N LEU A 7 11.62 15.53 -23.78
CA LEU A 7 11.69 15.76 -22.34
C LEU A 7 11.14 17.15 -22.01
N ASN A 8 10.08 17.20 -21.21
CA ASN A 8 9.48 18.44 -20.74
C ASN A 8 9.34 18.37 -19.21
N PRO A 9 10.11 19.16 -18.45
CA PRO A 9 10.09 19.12 -16.99
C PRO A 9 8.89 19.87 -16.36
N ASP A 10 8.04 20.52 -17.15
CA ASP A 10 6.85 21.22 -16.66
C ASP A 10 5.82 20.25 -16.06
N GLN A 11 5.59 20.37 -14.76
CA GLN A 11 4.68 19.51 -14.00
C GLN A 11 3.22 19.58 -14.49
N ASN A 12 2.83 20.65 -15.18
CA ASN A 12 1.50 20.80 -15.76
C ASN A 12 1.32 19.98 -17.05
N GLY A 13 2.38 19.33 -17.52
CA GLY A 13 2.35 18.44 -18.68
C GLY A 13 1.42 17.25 -18.50
N ARG A 14 0.84 16.79 -19.61
CA ARG A 14 -0.05 15.61 -19.64
C ARG A 14 0.65 14.33 -19.17
N GLU A 15 1.97 14.27 -19.23
CA GLU A 15 2.78 13.11 -18.82
C GLU A 15 2.66 12.81 -17.32
N PHE A 16 2.53 13.85 -16.49
CA PHE A 16 2.47 13.70 -15.03
C PHE A 16 1.05 13.51 -14.48
N ASN A 17 0.05 13.54 -15.36
CA ASN A 17 -1.36 13.51 -15.02
C ASN A 17 -2.00 12.21 -15.53
N GLU A 18 -2.23 11.28 -14.61
CA GLU A 18 -2.95 10.04 -14.88
C GLU A 18 -4.46 10.26 -14.80
N VAL A 19 -5.22 9.60 -15.69
CA VAL A 19 -6.68 9.64 -15.66
C VAL A 19 -7.16 8.80 -14.49
N TRP A 20 -8.22 9.24 -13.80
CA TRP A 20 -8.83 8.46 -12.75
C TRP A 20 -9.58 7.23 -13.33
N PRO A 21 -9.48 6.04 -12.69
CA PRO A 21 -8.67 5.71 -11.53
C PRO A 21 -7.18 5.49 -11.90
N GLY A 22 -6.28 5.95 -11.03
CA GLY A 22 -4.83 5.83 -11.26
C GLY A 22 -4.26 4.44 -10.96
N GLY A 23 -3.03 4.18 -11.38
CA GLY A 23 -2.39 2.86 -11.34
C GLY A 23 -1.74 2.45 -10.01
N ARG A 24 -2.02 3.13 -8.90
CA ARG A 24 -1.43 2.81 -7.59
C ARG A 24 -1.92 1.47 -7.04
N THR A 25 -3.17 1.11 -7.31
CA THR A 25 -3.83 -0.08 -6.77
C THR A 25 -3.86 -1.21 -7.80
N ASN A 26 -4.19 -2.44 -7.36
CA ASN A 26 -4.30 -3.57 -8.27
C ASN A 26 -5.58 -3.48 -9.14
N HIS A 27 -5.84 -4.53 -9.92
CA HIS A 27 -7.02 -4.62 -10.79
C HIS A 27 -8.35 -4.40 -10.03
N TYR A 28 -8.43 -4.79 -8.76
CA TYR A 28 -9.59 -4.64 -7.89
C TYR A 28 -9.62 -3.32 -7.11
N TRP A 29 -8.71 -2.40 -7.46
CA TRP A 29 -8.45 -1.14 -6.77
C TRP A 29 -8.10 -1.29 -5.29
N PHE A 30 -7.46 -2.40 -4.93
CA PHE A 30 -6.96 -2.65 -3.58
C PHE A 30 -5.51 -2.16 -3.43
N ASP A 31 -5.18 -1.57 -2.27
CA ASP A 31 -3.78 -1.23 -1.92
C ASP A 31 -3.06 -2.49 -1.43
N LEU A 32 -2.24 -3.10 -2.29
CA LEU A 32 -1.51 -4.32 -1.99
C LEU A 32 -0.47 -4.15 -0.87
N ASN A 33 -0.07 -2.92 -0.52
CA ASN A 33 0.81 -2.66 0.62
C ASN A 33 0.03 -2.47 1.94
N ARG A 34 -1.19 -3.03 2.02
CA ARG A 34 -1.98 -3.19 3.24
C ARG A 34 -2.40 -4.63 3.52
N ASP A 35 -2.02 -5.56 2.65
CA ASP A 35 -2.63 -6.89 2.58
C ASP A 35 -1.70 -8.04 3.01
N TYR A 36 -0.54 -7.73 3.62
CA TYR A 36 0.41 -8.78 4.03
C TYR A 36 -0.12 -9.71 5.13
N ILE A 37 -1.07 -9.25 5.95
CA ILE A 37 -1.69 -10.04 7.01
C ILE A 37 -3.02 -10.65 6.56
N MET A 38 -3.85 -9.86 5.90
CA MET A 38 -5.23 -10.27 5.58
C MET A 38 -5.28 -11.21 4.37
N LEU A 39 -4.27 -11.18 3.51
CA LEU A 39 -4.12 -12.06 2.35
C LEU A 39 -5.38 -12.14 1.48
N GLN A 40 -6.05 -11.01 1.30
CA GLN A 40 -7.30 -10.94 0.55
C GLN A 40 -7.06 -11.04 -0.96
N GLN A 41 -5.93 -10.54 -1.43
CA GLN A 41 -5.61 -10.44 -2.85
C GLN A 41 -4.70 -11.61 -3.29
N PRO A 42 -4.91 -12.15 -4.51
CA PRO A 42 -4.12 -13.28 -5.00
C PRO A 42 -2.61 -12.97 -5.07
N GLU A 43 -2.24 -11.72 -5.36
CA GLU A 43 -0.85 -11.28 -5.36
C GLU A 43 -0.22 -11.37 -3.97
N SER A 44 -0.96 -11.00 -2.92
CA SER A 44 -0.49 -11.10 -1.53
C SER A 44 -0.39 -12.55 -1.07
N ILE A 45 -1.36 -13.39 -1.40
CA ILE A 45 -1.33 -14.83 -1.10
C ILE A 45 -0.06 -15.45 -1.68
N GLY A 46 0.22 -15.21 -2.97
CA GLY A 46 1.41 -15.72 -3.64
C GLY A 46 2.72 -15.18 -3.06
N ARG A 47 2.79 -13.86 -2.84
CA ARG A 47 3.96 -13.18 -2.26
C ARG A 47 4.30 -13.70 -0.87
N VAL A 48 3.32 -13.82 0.02
CA VAL A 48 3.53 -14.30 1.39
C VAL A 48 3.86 -15.79 1.40
N ALA A 49 3.27 -16.59 0.52
CA ALA A 49 3.66 -18.00 0.36
C ALA A 49 5.14 -18.14 -0.04
N VAL A 50 5.64 -17.31 -0.97
CA VAL A 50 7.06 -17.31 -1.35
C VAL A 50 7.95 -16.84 -0.20
N PHE A 51 7.54 -15.80 0.53
CA PHE A 51 8.26 -15.32 1.72
C PHE A 51 8.44 -16.45 2.75
N HIS A 52 7.38 -17.20 3.09
CA HIS A 52 7.48 -18.31 4.05
C HIS A 52 8.22 -19.54 3.52
N ARG A 53 8.26 -19.74 2.20
CA ARG A 53 9.06 -20.80 1.55
C ARG A 53 10.55 -20.48 1.60
N TRP A 54 10.92 -19.23 1.30
CA TRP A 54 12.32 -18.82 1.20
C TRP A 54 12.93 -18.35 2.53
N ARG A 55 12.12 -17.73 3.40
CA ARG A 55 12.50 -17.13 4.69
C ARG A 55 13.75 -16.24 4.57
N PRO A 56 13.67 -15.14 3.81
CA PRO A 56 14.83 -14.27 3.61
C PRO A 56 15.35 -13.71 4.95
N ASN A 57 16.64 -13.38 4.99
CA ASN A 57 17.19 -12.60 6.10
C ASN A 57 16.91 -11.10 5.93
N ILE A 58 16.85 -10.62 4.69
CA ILE A 58 16.51 -9.23 4.36
C ILE A 58 15.45 -9.24 3.26
N ASN A 59 14.38 -8.47 3.44
CA ASN A 59 13.33 -8.23 2.48
C ASN A 59 13.26 -6.73 2.17
N THR A 60 13.44 -6.35 0.91
CA THR A 60 13.37 -4.95 0.48
C THR A 60 12.01 -4.65 -0.15
N ASP A 61 11.42 -3.52 0.24
CA ASP A 61 10.14 -3.00 -0.24
C ASP A 61 10.38 -1.65 -0.91
N HIS A 62 10.52 -1.66 -2.24
CA HIS A 62 10.88 -0.48 -3.03
C HIS A 62 9.63 0.30 -3.47
N HIS A 63 9.52 1.53 -2.99
CA HIS A 63 8.43 2.47 -3.28
C HIS A 63 8.94 3.78 -3.89
N GLU A 64 7.98 4.56 -4.39
CA GLU A 64 8.17 5.96 -4.75
C GLU A 64 7.21 6.85 -3.95
N MET A 65 7.70 8.05 -3.61
CA MET A 65 6.93 9.09 -2.92
C MET A 65 6.88 10.39 -3.73
N GLY A 66 6.43 11.48 -3.09
CA GLY A 66 6.31 12.78 -3.72
C GLY A 66 7.61 13.27 -4.37
N ALA A 67 7.49 13.90 -5.54
CA ALA A 67 8.63 14.39 -6.32
C ALA A 67 9.46 15.47 -5.59
N SER A 68 8.87 16.12 -4.58
CA SER A 68 9.55 17.17 -3.80
C SER A 68 10.40 16.63 -2.64
N SER A 69 10.42 15.31 -2.43
CA SER A 69 11.24 14.67 -1.40
C SER A 69 12.65 14.34 -1.90
N THR A 70 13.55 14.03 -0.98
CA THR A 70 14.82 13.32 -1.26
C THR A 70 14.62 11.81 -1.07
N PHE A 71 15.66 10.98 -1.16
CA PHE A 71 15.52 9.52 -1.00
C PHE A 71 15.33 9.11 0.46
N PHE A 72 14.50 8.12 0.77
CA PHE A 72 14.40 7.54 2.11
C PHE A 72 14.72 6.04 2.13
N PHE A 73 15.34 5.61 3.23
CA PHE A 73 15.51 4.21 3.59
C PHE A 73 15.25 4.01 5.09
N GLN A 74 14.74 2.82 5.44
CA GLN A 74 14.54 2.36 6.82
C GLN A 74 15.86 2.43 7.63
N PRO A 75 15.85 2.76 8.94
CA PRO A 75 14.70 2.86 9.86
C PRO A 75 13.83 4.12 9.73
N GLY A 76 12.56 4.00 10.11
CA GLY A 76 11.65 5.13 10.32
C GLY A 76 11.72 5.70 11.75
N ILE A 77 10.67 6.37 12.20
CA ILE A 77 10.60 6.97 13.55
C ILE A 77 10.51 5.88 14.62
N LYS A 78 11.53 5.74 15.47
CA LYS A 78 11.59 4.68 16.51
C LYS A 78 10.34 4.61 17.41
N THR A 79 9.78 5.75 17.81
CA THR A 79 8.60 5.78 18.70
C THR A 79 7.31 5.31 18.04
N ARG A 80 7.33 5.07 16.72
CA ARG A 80 6.19 4.60 15.92
C ARG A 80 6.42 3.19 15.38
N GLU A 81 7.38 2.45 15.93
CA GLU A 81 7.53 1.03 15.63
C GLU A 81 6.47 0.19 16.35
N ASN A 82 6.11 -0.93 15.73
CA ASN A 82 5.25 -1.88 16.39
C ASN A 82 5.95 -2.48 17.63
N PRO A 83 5.29 -2.58 18.80
CA PRO A 83 5.89 -3.16 20.00
C PRO A 83 6.39 -4.61 19.88
N PHE A 84 5.98 -5.33 18.82
CA PHE A 84 6.47 -6.68 18.53
C PHE A 84 7.78 -6.70 17.72
N ILE A 85 8.22 -5.56 17.19
CA ILE A 85 9.52 -5.42 16.57
C ILE A 85 10.54 -5.26 17.70
N SER A 86 11.56 -6.12 17.70
CA SER A 86 12.56 -6.14 18.77
C SER A 86 13.59 -5.03 18.61
N ASP A 87 14.17 -4.54 19.71
CA ASP A 87 15.32 -3.62 19.65
C ASP A 87 16.50 -4.21 18.86
N GLU A 88 16.64 -5.54 18.84
CA GLU A 88 17.65 -6.24 18.04
C GLU A 88 17.42 -6.05 16.53
N THR A 89 16.16 -6.16 16.09
CA THR A 89 15.72 -5.86 14.72
C THR A 89 16.01 -4.40 14.37
N TYR A 90 15.67 -3.46 15.26
CA TYR A 90 15.97 -2.03 15.08
C TYR A 90 17.48 -1.77 14.93
N ASN A 91 18.30 -2.43 15.75
CA ASN A 91 19.76 -2.29 15.67
C ASN A 91 20.30 -2.82 14.34
N LEU A 92 19.74 -3.92 13.81
CA LEU A 92 20.08 -4.42 12.49
C LEU A 92 19.65 -3.48 11.35
N HIS A 93 18.49 -2.82 11.46
CA HIS A 93 18.12 -1.73 10.54
C HIS A 93 19.19 -0.65 10.51
N ASN A 94 19.66 -0.20 11.68
CA ASN A 94 20.72 0.81 11.78
C ASN A 94 22.06 0.33 11.21
N ASP A 95 22.45 -0.91 11.48
CA ASP A 95 23.68 -1.49 10.92
C ASP A 95 23.63 -1.54 9.39
N ILE A 96 22.48 -1.88 8.81
CA ILE A 96 22.27 -1.92 7.35
C ILE A 96 22.19 -0.51 6.76
N ALA A 97 21.51 0.42 7.42
CA ALA A 97 21.36 1.81 7.00
C ALA A 97 22.71 2.50 6.74
N ARG A 98 23.76 2.18 7.50
CA ARG A 98 25.13 2.70 7.28
C ARG A 98 25.70 2.33 5.91
N PHE A 99 25.33 1.18 5.36
CA PHE A 99 25.72 0.81 3.99
C PHE A 99 24.97 1.64 2.95
N HIS A 100 23.67 1.87 3.16
CA HIS A 100 22.84 2.71 2.29
C HIS A 100 23.39 4.14 2.23
N GLN A 101 23.71 4.72 3.40
CA GLN A 101 24.34 6.04 3.54
C GLN A 101 25.61 6.13 2.69
N LYS A 102 26.58 5.23 2.92
CA LYS A 102 27.86 5.18 2.19
C LYS A 102 27.65 5.11 0.67
N TYR A 103 26.71 4.29 0.21
CA TYR A 103 26.45 4.11 -1.22
C TYR A 103 25.80 5.33 -1.86
N LEU A 104 24.84 5.96 -1.18
CA LEU A 104 24.17 7.16 -1.67
C LEU A 104 25.11 8.38 -1.63
N ASP A 105 25.93 8.51 -0.58
CA ASP A 105 26.98 9.53 -0.46
C ASP A 105 27.95 9.44 -1.66
N ASN A 106 28.41 8.23 -1.99
CA ASN A 106 29.33 8.00 -3.11
C ASN A 106 28.79 8.46 -4.47
N ILE A 107 27.46 8.48 -4.64
CA ILE A 107 26.82 8.94 -5.87
C ILE A 107 26.24 10.35 -5.76
N GLY A 108 26.44 11.03 -4.62
CA GLY A 108 25.98 12.39 -4.35
C GLY A 108 24.46 12.51 -4.25
N SER A 109 23.75 11.45 -3.85
CA SER A 109 22.29 11.48 -3.70
C SER A 109 21.90 11.95 -2.32
N LEU A 110 20.98 12.91 -2.25
CA LEU A 110 20.41 13.37 -0.99
C LEU A 110 19.42 12.34 -0.45
N TYR A 111 19.44 12.12 0.86
CA TYR A 111 18.55 11.18 1.53
C TYR A 111 18.20 11.61 2.96
N PHE A 112 17.26 10.89 3.56
CA PHE A 112 16.95 10.93 4.99
C PHE A 112 16.58 9.53 5.50
N SER A 113 16.63 9.35 6.83
CA SER A 113 16.31 8.14 7.58
C SER A 113 15.89 8.57 8.99
N GLU A 114 15.30 7.67 9.77
CA GLU A 114 14.84 7.87 11.16
C GLU A 114 13.70 8.88 11.32
N GLU A 115 13.08 9.29 10.22
CA GLU A 115 12.07 10.34 10.16
C GLU A 115 10.88 9.96 9.27
N VAL A 116 9.77 10.69 9.41
CA VAL A 116 8.52 10.62 8.61
C VAL A 116 7.74 9.31 8.69
N PHE A 117 8.36 8.19 8.31
CA PHE A 117 7.71 6.89 8.12
C PHE A 117 7.66 6.08 9.42
N ASP A 118 6.72 5.13 9.48
CA ASP A 118 6.50 4.22 10.60
C ASP A 118 6.34 2.77 10.15
N ASP A 119 6.63 1.87 11.08
CA ASP A 119 6.35 0.43 11.00
C ASP A 119 5.42 -0.04 12.11
N TYR A 120 4.41 0.77 12.45
CA TYR A 120 3.40 0.38 13.43
C TYR A 120 2.45 -0.70 12.87
N TYR A 121 2.01 -0.52 11.62
CA TYR A 121 1.10 -1.47 10.98
C TYR A 121 1.87 -2.59 10.28
N LEU A 122 1.70 -3.81 10.78
CA LEU A 122 2.40 -5.03 10.34
C LEU A 122 1.92 -5.59 8.99
N GLY A 123 0.92 -4.96 8.36
CA GLY A 123 0.40 -5.37 7.03
C GLY A 123 1.13 -4.74 5.84
N LYS A 124 2.34 -4.18 6.05
CA LYS A 124 3.20 -3.58 5.03
C LYS A 124 4.41 -4.46 4.74
N GLY A 125 5.00 -4.32 3.55
CA GLY A 125 6.22 -5.05 3.16
C GLY A 125 7.47 -4.67 3.96
N SER A 126 7.49 -3.50 4.57
CA SER A 126 8.54 -3.02 5.46
C SER A 126 8.48 -3.63 6.86
N ALA A 127 7.27 -3.83 7.42
CA ALA A 127 7.10 -4.28 8.81
C ALA A 127 6.78 -5.77 8.96
N TYR A 128 6.13 -6.39 7.96
CA TYR A 128 5.78 -7.81 8.00
C TYR A 128 7.01 -8.74 8.15
N PRO A 129 8.15 -8.49 7.48
CA PRO A 129 9.32 -9.34 7.63
C PRO A 129 9.88 -9.37 9.07
N ASP A 130 9.81 -8.24 9.78
CA ASP A 130 10.39 -8.05 11.12
C ASP A 130 9.75 -8.98 12.16
N ILE A 131 8.45 -9.22 12.04
CA ILE A 131 7.71 -10.15 12.91
C ILE A 131 7.86 -11.63 12.49
N HIS A 132 8.75 -11.92 11.55
CA HIS A 132 9.03 -13.26 11.05
C HIS A 132 10.53 -13.61 11.05
N GLY A 133 11.34 -12.87 11.80
CA GLY A 133 12.78 -13.09 11.94
C GLY A 133 13.58 -12.71 10.69
N SER A 134 13.02 -11.84 9.84
CA SER A 134 13.70 -11.19 8.73
C SER A 134 13.83 -9.71 9.04
N ILE A 135 14.66 -8.98 8.28
CA ILE A 135 14.75 -7.52 8.34
C ILE A 135 13.99 -6.93 7.15
N GLY A 136 12.97 -6.12 7.39
CA GLY A 136 12.18 -5.46 6.35
C GLY A 136 12.64 -4.02 6.10
N ILE A 137 12.92 -3.67 4.84
CA ILE A 137 13.47 -2.35 4.50
C ILE A 137 12.54 -1.63 3.54
N LEU A 138 11.93 -0.53 4.00
CA LEU A 138 11.27 0.43 3.12
C LEU A 138 12.31 1.29 2.41
N PHE A 139 12.18 1.40 1.08
CA PHE A 139 12.84 2.44 0.29
C PHE A 139 11.80 3.34 -0.34
N GLU A 140 11.98 4.66 -0.26
CA GLU A 140 11.07 5.63 -0.87
C GLU A 140 11.88 6.59 -1.75
N GLN A 141 11.75 6.41 -3.07
CA GLN A 141 12.39 7.28 -4.06
C GLN A 141 11.48 8.46 -4.39
N ALA A 142 12.02 9.68 -4.49
CA ALA A 142 11.27 10.80 -5.06
C ALA A 142 10.78 10.43 -6.48
N GLY A 143 9.47 10.35 -6.66
CA GLY A 143 8.88 9.81 -7.89
C GLY A 143 8.82 10.85 -9.00
N ALA A 144 9.46 10.57 -10.13
CA ALA A 144 9.42 11.46 -11.29
C ALA A 144 8.02 11.50 -11.94
N LYS A 145 7.26 10.39 -11.87
CA LYS A 145 5.95 10.20 -12.54
C LYS A 145 5.97 10.61 -14.02
N GLY A 146 7.08 10.28 -14.69
CA GLY A 146 7.44 10.74 -16.03
C GLY A 146 8.97 10.69 -16.20
N HIS A 147 9.51 11.15 -17.33
CA HIS A 147 10.94 10.98 -17.64
C HIS A 147 11.84 12.07 -17.04
N LEU A 148 11.33 13.29 -16.88
CA LEU A 148 12.07 14.43 -16.33
C LEU A 148 11.09 15.41 -15.68
N LYS A 149 11.34 15.85 -14.45
CA LYS A 149 10.43 16.71 -13.71
C LYS A 149 11.18 17.81 -12.97
N ASN A 150 10.70 19.05 -13.04
CA ASN A 150 11.18 20.11 -12.14
C ASN A 150 10.71 19.84 -10.73
N THR A 151 11.60 19.93 -9.74
CA THR A 151 11.28 19.84 -8.31
C THR A 151 11.95 21.01 -7.59
N PRO A 152 11.59 21.29 -6.32
CA PRO A 152 12.31 22.28 -5.52
C PRO A 152 13.82 22.00 -5.40
N GLY A 153 14.23 20.73 -5.51
CA GLY A 153 15.63 20.28 -5.47
C GLY A 153 16.31 20.24 -6.84
N GLY A 154 15.66 20.73 -7.91
CA GLY A 154 16.19 20.73 -9.28
C GLY A 154 15.50 19.71 -10.18
N LEU A 155 16.21 19.30 -11.24
CA LEU A 155 15.66 18.35 -12.22
C LEU A 155 15.75 16.91 -11.69
N LEU A 156 14.59 16.28 -11.51
CA LEU A 156 14.45 14.87 -11.17
C LEU A 156 14.19 14.06 -12.45
N SER A 157 15.12 13.19 -12.83
CA SER A 157 14.95 12.32 -14.01
C SER A 157 14.61 10.89 -13.61
N PHE A 158 13.86 10.18 -14.46
CA PHE A 158 13.56 8.77 -14.23
C PHE A 158 14.83 7.89 -14.19
N PRO A 159 15.86 8.10 -15.04
CA PRO A 159 17.14 7.40 -14.89
C PRO A 159 17.83 7.66 -13.55
N PHE A 160 17.72 8.87 -12.97
CA PHE A 160 18.25 9.15 -11.65
C PHE A 160 17.50 8.37 -10.55
N ALA A 161 16.17 8.33 -10.63
CA ALA A 161 15.36 7.53 -9.71
C ALA A 161 15.72 6.03 -9.76
N ILE A 162 15.92 5.48 -10.96
CA ILE A 162 16.40 4.10 -11.16
C ILE A 162 17.80 3.93 -10.55
N LYS A 163 18.72 4.88 -10.78
CA LYS A 163 20.09 4.81 -10.26
C LYS A 163 20.08 4.65 -8.74
N ASN A 164 19.28 5.43 -8.02
CA ASN A 164 19.21 5.34 -6.56
C ASN A 164 18.68 3.99 -6.09
N GLN A 165 17.57 3.53 -6.67
CA GLN A 165 16.97 2.22 -6.32
C GLN A 165 17.95 1.07 -6.58
N PHE A 166 18.67 1.12 -7.70
CA PHE A 166 19.71 0.15 -8.02
C PHE A 166 20.89 0.23 -7.05
N THR A 167 21.37 1.44 -6.74
CA THR A 167 22.46 1.68 -5.79
C THR A 167 22.14 1.11 -4.41
N VAL A 168 20.93 1.34 -3.88
CA VAL A 168 20.57 0.77 -2.57
C VAL A 168 20.42 -0.75 -2.63
N SER A 169 19.96 -1.31 -3.75
CA SER A 169 19.92 -2.77 -3.93
C SER A 169 21.30 -3.40 -3.81
N LEU A 170 22.34 -2.79 -4.41
CA LEU A 170 23.73 -3.23 -4.26
C LEU A 170 24.23 -3.09 -2.82
N SER A 171 23.89 -1.99 -2.16
CA SER A 171 24.28 -1.77 -0.77
C SER A 171 23.63 -2.78 0.19
N THR A 172 22.38 -3.22 -0.08
CA THR A 172 21.72 -4.29 0.68
C THR A 172 22.47 -5.62 0.52
N LEU A 173 22.97 -5.92 -0.67
CA LEU A 173 23.79 -7.10 -0.91
C LEU A 173 25.11 -7.05 -0.12
N GLU A 174 25.80 -5.90 -0.14
CA GLU A 174 27.03 -5.72 0.66
C GLU A 174 26.74 -5.84 2.17
N ALA A 175 25.66 -5.23 2.66
CA ALA A 175 25.23 -5.34 4.05
C ALA A 175 24.93 -6.81 4.42
N GLY A 176 24.19 -7.53 3.59
CA GLY A 176 23.87 -8.94 3.80
C GLY A 176 25.11 -9.84 3.89
N LEU A 177 26.13 -9.57 3.08
CA LEU A 177 27.40 -10.32 3.11
C LEU A 177 28.21 -10.00 4.39
N ASN A 178 28.32 -8.73 4.77
CA ASN A 178 29.13 -8.29 5.90
C ASN A 178 28.45 -8.55 7.26
N LEU A 179 27.12 -8.58 7.30
CA LEU A 179 26.32 -8.83 8.50
C LEU A 179 25.78 -10.27 8.55
N ARG A 180 26.26 -11.16 7.67
CA ARG A 180 25.77 -12.55 7.51
C ARG A 180 25.58 -13.27 8.84
N GLU A 181 26.59 -13.27 9.70
CA GLU A 181 26.53 -13.98 10.97
C GLU A 181 25.47 -13.40 11.90
N LYS A 182 25.39 -12.07 12.01
CA LYS A 182 24.36 -11.40 12.81
C LYS A 182 22.95 -11.68 12.29
N LEU A 183 22.75 -11.61 10.97
CA LEU A 183 21.44 -11.83 10.32
C LEU A 183 20.96 -13.28 10.49
N LEU A 184 21.86 -14.26 10.34
CA LEU A 184 21.54 -15.66 10.57
C LEU A 184 21.24 -15.93 12.05
N GLN A 185 22.04 -15.36 12.96
CA GLN A 185 21.84 -15.51 14.40
C GLN A 185 20.51 -14.89 14.84
N HIS A 186 20.19 -13.70 14.33
CA HIS A 186 18.92 -13.02 14.58
C HIS A 186 17.72 -13.90 14.21
N GLN A 187 17.73 -14.48 13.01
CA GLN A 187 16.66 -15.36 12.55
C GLN A 187 16.55 -16.63 13.42
N VAL A 188 17.67 -17.26 13.78
CA VAL A 188 17.70 -18.43 14.66
C VAL A 188 17.11 -18.10 16.04
N ASP A 189 17.55 -16.99 16.63
CA ASP A 189 17.11 -16.58 17.96
C ASP A 189 15.64 -16.17 17.97
N PHE A 190 15.16 -15.54 16.90
CA PHE A 190 13.73 -15.24 16.73
C PHE A 190 12.88 -16.51 16.84
N TYR A 191 13.19 -17.55 16.05
CA TYR A 191 12.39 -18.79 16.06
C TYR A 191 12.52 -19.57 17.38
N ARG A 192 13.71 -19.59 18.00
CA ARG A 192 13.90 -20.21 19.32
C ARG A 192 13.06 -19.51 20.39
N LYS A 193 13.16 -18.18 20.48
CA LYS A 193 12.38 -17.36 21.42
C LYS A 193 10.88 -17.55 21.19
N ALA A 194 10.44 -17.52 19.92
CA ALA A 194 9.03 -17.73 19.58
C ALA A 194 8.51 -19.11 20.03
N MET A 195 9.28 -20.18 19.83
CA MET A 195 8.93 -21.52 20.29
C MET A 195 8.90 -21.62 21.82
N ASP A 196 9.89 -21.04 22.51
CA ASP A 196 9.92 -21.01 23.98
C ASP A 196 8.73 -20.25 24.57
N MET A 197 8.38 -19.10 23.98
CA MET A 197 7.21 -18.33 24.36
C MET A 197 5.92 -19.13 24.13
N ALA A 198 5.81 -19.80 22.99
CA ALA A 198 4.65 -20.64 22.68
C ALA A 198 4.49 -21.81 23.65
N VAL A 199 5.59 -22.45 24.06
CA VAL A 199 5.58 -23.53 25.08
C VAL A 199 5.13 -22.99 26.44
N LYS A 200 5.71 -21.86 26.88
CA LYS A 200 5.43 -21.22 28.17
C LYS A 200 4.05 -20.58 28.28
N SER A 201 3.42 -20.20 27.16
CA SER A 201 2.10 -19.58 27.18
C SER A 201 1.05 -20.53 27.75
N GLU A 202 0.44 -20.18 28.89
CA GLU A 202 -0.66 -20.97 29.46
C GLU A 202 -1.90 -20.97 28.55
N ILE A 203 -2.14 -19.85 27.86
CA ILE A 203 -3.25 -19.67 26.93
C ILE A 203 -2.78 -20.03 25.52
N LYS A 204 -3.38 -21.06 24.93
CA LYS A 204 -3.06 -21.51 23.56
C LYS A 204 -3.99 -20.93 22.50
N ALA A 205 -5.21 -20.58 22.88
CA ALA A 205 -6.20 -19.99 21.99
C ALA A 205 -7.26 -19.22 22.79
N TYR A 206 -7.81 -18.17 22.17
CA TYR A 206 -9.04 -17.54 22.62
C TYR A 206 -10.17 -17.98 21.70
N VAL A 207 -11.29 -18.41 22.29
CA VAL A 207 -12.49 -18.77 21.54
C VAL A 207 -13.54 -17.69 21.77
N PHE A 208 -13.83 -16.93 20.73
CA PHE A 208 -14.94 -15.99 20.74
C PHE A 208 -16.20 -16.72 20.28
N ARG A 209 -17.23 -16.71 21.13
CA ARG A 209 -18.58 -17.13 20.73
C ARG A 209 -19.40 -15.87 20.49
N SER A 210 -20.03 -15.79 19.33
CA SER A 210 -21.06 -14.79 19.11
C SER A 210 -22.30 -15.17 19.94
N ASN A 211 -22.88 -14.22 20.66
CA ASN A 211 -24.17 -14.40 21.38
C ASN A 211 -25.38 -14.45 20.42
N ILE A 212 -25.15 -14.62 19.12
CA ILE A 212 -26.22 -14.93 18.17
C ILE A 212 -26.71 -16.34 18.50
N SER A 213 -27.98 -16.45 18.89
CA SER A 213 -28.68 -17.69 19.27
C SER A 213 -28.98 -18.64 18.10
N GLY A 214 -28.12 -18.66 17.08
CA GLY A 214 -28.19 -19.52 15.90
C GLY A 214 -26.82 -20.07 15.54
N SER A 215 -26.77 -21.24 14.89
CA SER A 215 -25.53 -21.91 14.49
C SER A 215 -24.62 -20.97 13.69
N ILE A 216 -23.50 -20.56 14.28
CA ILE A 216 -22.45 -19.76 13.63
C ILE A 216 -21.66 -20.62 12.62
N LEU A 217 -21.81 -21.95 12.70
CA LEU A 217 -21.31 -22.89 11.70
C LEU A 217 -22.28 -22.92 10.52
N GLY A 218 -22.28 -21.82 9.75
CA GLY A 218 -22.69 -21.90 8.35
C GLY A 218 -21.71 -22.77 7.57
N PRO A 219 -22.07 -23.22 6.35
CA PRO A 219 -21.10 -23.85 5.46
C PRO A 219 -19.87 -22.94 5.29
N GLU A 220 -18.69 -23.55 5.15
CA GLU A 220 -17.44 -22.83 4.84
C GLU A 220 -17.67 -21.85 3.69
N ILE A 221 -17.43 -20.56 3.94
CA ILE A 221 -17.54 -19.52 2.93
C ILE A 221 -16.22 -19.51 2.15
N VAL A 222 -16.14 -20.34 1.11
CA VAL A 222 -14.96 -20.39 0.21
C VAL A 222 -14.87 -19.13 -0.65
N PHE A 223 -16.01 -18.49 -0.94
CA PHE A 223 -16.10 -17.19 -1.59
C PHE A 223 -17.16 -16.34 -0.89
N PRO A 224 -16.93 -15.02 -0.72
CA PRO A 224 -17.93 -14.15 -0.10
C PRO A 224 -19.25 -14.30 -0.85
N PRO A 225 -20.37 -14.60 -0.18
CA PRO A 225 -21.64 -14.77 -0.86
C PRO A 225 -21.97 -13.49 -1.62
N TYR A 226 -22.43 -13.61 -2.86
CA TYR A 226 -22.97 -12.46 -3.58
C TYR A 226 -24.12 -11.88 -2.77
N ALA A 227 -23.93 -10.70 -2.20
CA ALA A 227 -25.01 -9.98 -1.57
C ALA A 227 -26.06 -9.67 -2.65
N ARG A 228 -27.27 -10.22 -2.49
CA ARG A 228 -28.40 -9.81 -3.34
C ARG A 228 -28.81 -8.41 -2.90
N GLY A 229 -28.32 -7.41 -3.62
CA GLY A 229 -28.78 -6.03 -3.46
C GLY A 229 -30.26 -5.90 -3.80
N SER A 230 -30.90 -4.87 -3.23
CA SER A 230 -32.24 -4.44 -3.65
C SER A 230 -32.14 -3.07 -4.30
N LEU A 231 -32.82 -2.89 -5.43
CA LEU A 231 -32.93 -1.58 -6.07
C LEU A 231 -33.94 -0.75 -5.29
N ARG A 232 -33.51 0.34 -4.68
CA ARG A 232 -34.40 1.34 -4.06
C ARG A 232 -34.46 2.56 -4.99
N GLY A 233 -35.66 2.91 -5.46
CA GLY A 233 -35.88 4.02 -6.40
C GLY A 233 -36.51 3.59 -7.72
N SER A 234 -36.79 4.58 -8.58
CA SER A 234 -37.41 4.38 -9.89
C SER A 234 -36.40 3.94 -10.96
N ARG A 235 -36.85 3.16 -11.95
CA ARG A 235 -36.03 2.82 -13.14
C ARG A 235 -35.72 4.03 -14.02
N ASP A 236 -36.49 5.09 -13.89
CA ASP A 236 -36.33 6.35 -14.63
C ASP A 236 -35.45 7.37 -13.86
N ALA A 237 -34.67 6.90 -12.89
CA ALA A 237 -33.82 7.76 -12.06
C ALA A 237 -32.75 8.50 -12.89
N TYR A 238 -32.50 9.76 -12.53
CA TYR A 238 -31.42 10.57 -13.08
C TYR A 238 -30.03 10.02 -12.70
N ALA A 239 -29.90 9.53 -11.46
CA ALA A 239 -28.67 8.97 -10.92
C ALA A 239 -28.95 7.80 -9.97
N TRP A 240 -27.95 6.95 -9.78
CA TRP A 240 -27.92 5.85 -8.80
C TRP A 240 -26.81 6.08 -7.80
N ILE A 241 -27.07 5.86 -6.52
CA ILE A 241 -26.10 5.99 -5.44
C ILE A 241 -25.78 4.61 -4.88
N PHE A 242 -24.51 4.36 -4.61
CA PHE A 242 -24.00 3.11 -4.08
C PHE A 242 -23.03 3.38 -2.94
N GLU A 243 -23.20 2.64 -1.85
CA GLU A 243 -22.30 2.69 -0.70
C GLU A 243 -20.99 1.93 -0.97
N TRP A 244 -19.89 2.41 -0.41
CA TRP A 244 -18.57 1.81 -0.57
C TRP A 244 -18.26 0.70 0.45
N GLU A 245 -19.22 0.37 1.33
CA GLU A 245 -19.01 -0.56 2.45
C GLU A 245 -19.00 -2.03 2.03
N GLY A 246 -19.57 -2.36 0.86
CA GLY A 246 -19.66 -3.73 0.37
C GLY A 246 -18.33 -4.28 -0.14
N TYR A 247 -18.01 -5.54 0.20
CA TYR A 247 -16.83 -6.25 -0.32
C TYR A 247 -16.73 -6.20 -1.85
N TYR A 248 -17.88 -6.29 -2.53
CA TYR A 248 -17.98 -6.25 -3.99
C TYR A 248 -18.16 -4.84 -4.56
N SER A 249 -18.22 -3.78 -3.74
CA SER A 249 -18.39 -2.40 -4.22
C SER A 249 -17.32 -1.97 -5.24
N PRO A 250 -16.01 -2.30 -5.05
CA PRO A 250 -15.00 -2.02 -6.08
C PRO A 250 -15.28 -2.74 -7.40
N GLY A 251 -15.62 -4.04 -7.36
CA GLY A 251 -15.93 -4.82 -8.55
C GLY A 251 -17.20 -4.34 -9.27
N ALA A 252 -18.22 -3.92 -8.52
CA ALA A 252 -19.46 -3.37 -9.07
C ALA A 252 -19.22 -2.03 -9.78
N LEU A 253 -18.45 -1.12 -9.17
CA LEU A 253 -18.05 0.12 -9.80
C LEU A 253 -17.25 -0.16 -11.09
N TYR A 254 -16.31 -1.11 -11.06
CA TYR A 254 -15.53 -1.51 -12.24
C TYR A 254 -16.42 -1.98 -13.38
N TYR A 255 -17.33 -2.90 -13.11
CA TYR A 255 -18.28 -3.40 -14.10
C TYR A 255 -19.07 -2.26 -14.77
N LEU A 256 -19.49 -1.26 -14.01
CA LEU A 256 -20.28 -0.13 -14.52
C LEU A 256 -19.43 0.83 -15.36
N LEU A 257 -18.19 1.11 -14.94
CA LEU A 257 -17.24 1.90 -15.73
C LEU A 257 -16.90 1.20 -17.06
N GLU A 258 -16.75 -0.13 -17.07
CA GLU A 258 -16.53 -0.93 -18.28
C GLU A 258 -17.70 -0.81 -19.28
N LYS A 259 -18.94 -0.65 -18.78
CA LYS A 259 -20.12 -0.36 -19.60
C LYS A 259 -20.22 1.09 -20.08
N GLY A 260 -19.20 1.91 -19.83
CA GLY A 260 -19.14 3.31 -20.25
C GLY A 260 -19.92 4.28 -19.36
N LEU A 261 -20.40 3.83 -18.20
CA LEU A 261 -21.06 4.70 -17.23
C LEU A 261 -20.01 5.54 -16.51
N LYS A 262 -20.37 6.80 -16.19
CA LYS A 262 -19.50 7.70 -15.42
C LYS A 262 -19.93 7.69 -13.96
N ALA A 263 -18.97 7.51 -13.07
CA ALA A 263 -19.18 7.59 -11.63
C ALA A 263 -18.52 8.85 -11.04
N ARG A 264 -19.09 9.36 -9.96
CA ARG A 264 -18.50 10.39 -9.09
C ARG A 264 -18.48 9.91 -7.65
N VAL A 265 -17.49 10.34 -6.88
CA VAL A 265 -17.34 9.96 -5.47
C VAL A 265 -17.76 11.12 -4.58
N ALA A 266 -18.58 10.84 -3.57
CA ALA A 266 -18.97 11.79 -2.54
C ALA A 266 -17.77 12.14 -1.67
N LYS A 267 -17.49 13.43 -1.52
CA LYS A 267 -16.33 13.91 -0.73
C LYS A 267 -16.68 14.15 0.74
N GLU A 268 -17.96 14.22 1.04
CA GLU A 268 -18.54 14.50 2.35
C GLU A 268 -19.79 13.64 2.52
N ASP A 269 -20.20 13.41 3.76
CA ASP A 269 -21.51 12.82 4.08
C ASP A 269 -22.62 13.72 3.51
N PHE A 270 -23.69 13.13 3.01
CA PHE A 270 -24.82 13.88 2.47
C PHE A 270 -26.14 13.14 2.68
N ILE A 271 -27.23 13.89 2.69
CA ILE A 271 -28.60 13.35 2.81
C ILE A 271 -29.28 13.54 1.47
N TYR A 272 -29.95 12.50 0.97
CA TYR A 272 -30.77 12.58 -0.23
C TYR A 272 -32.06 11.78 -0.04
N ASP A 273 -33.19 12.45 -0.20
CA ASP A 273 -34.52 11.92 0.12
C ASP A 273 -34.56 11.41 1.58
N ASP A 274 -34.99 10.16 1.80
CA ASP A 274 -35.01 9.52 3.13
C ASP A 274 -33.69 8.79 3.49
N GLY A 275 -32.60 8.99 2.74
CA GLY A 275 -31.32 8.28 2.91
C GLY A 275 -30.17 9.16 3.38
N GLU A 276 -29.42 8.70 4.38
CA GLU A 276 -28.10 9.26 4.76
C GLU A 276 -26.99 8.47 4.09
N PHE A 277 -26.13 9.13 3.31
CA PHE A 277 -25.03 8.52 2.59
C PHE A 277 -23.69 9.03 3.12
N LYS A 278 -22.74 8.10 3.26
CA LYS A 278 -21.40 8.41 3.76
C LYS A 278 -20.50 8.97 2.68
N LYS A 279 -19.52 9.77 3.10
CA LYS A 279 -18.33 10.05 2.33
C LYS A 279 -17.78 8.76 1.71
N ASP A 280 -17.26 8.88 0.49
CA ASP A 280 -16.76 7.79 -0.36
C ASP A 280 -17.85 6.94 -1.06
N SER A 281 -19.14 7.18 -0.79
CA SER A 281 -20.23 6.66 -1.65
C SER A 281 -20.06 7.14 -3.09
N TRP A 282 -20.45 6.33 -4.07
CA TRP A 282 -20.33 6.67 -5.48
C TRP A 282 -21.68 6.79 -6.17
N ILE A 283 -21.76 7.76 -7.08
CA ILE A 283 -22.96 8.17 -7.79
C ILE A 283 -22.73 7.91 -9.28
N ILE A 284 -23.57 7.07 -9.88
CA ILE A 284 -23.67 6.92 -11.34
C ILE A 284 -24.75 7.86 -11.85
N ILE A 285 -24.39 8.76 -12.76
CA ILE A 285 -25.35 9.63 -13.44
C ILE A 285 -25.70 9.01 -14.78
N LEU A 286 -26.99 8.73 -15.02
CA LEU A 286 -27.46 8.04 -16.23
C LEU A 286 -27.68 8.98 -17.42
N TYR A 287 -28.06 10.23 -17.17
CA TYR A 287 -28.28 11.24 -18.20
C TYR A 287 -27.59 12.55 -17.82
N SER A 288 -26.84 13.15 -18.74
CA SER A 288 -26.32 14.53 -18.59
C SER A 288 -26.48 15.25 -19.93
N PRO A 289 -27.43 16.20 -20.06
CA PRO A 289 -27.60 16.98 -21.29
C PRO A 289 -26.57 18.10 -21.47
N PHE A 290 -25.61 18.27 -20.55
CA PHE A 290 -24.64 19.36 -20.59
C PHE A 290 -23.20 18.87 -20.88
N PHE A 291 -22.54 19.56 -21.80
CA PHE A 291 -21.11 19.43 -22.06
C PHE A 291 -20.31 19.81 -20.81
N TRP A 292 -19.38 18.92 -20.42
CA TRP A 292 -18.59 19.00 -19.20
C TRP A 292 -17.45 20.02 -19.33
N GLY A 293 -17.74 21.28 -19.07
CA GLY A 293 -16.75 22.36 -18.97
C GLY A 293 -17.25 23.47 -18.05
N GLY A 294 -17.06 23.31 -16.74
CA GLY A 294 -17.38 24.34 -15.74
C GLY A 294 -18.04 23.77 -14.49
N SER A 295 -17.49 24.14 -13.33
CA SER A 295 -17.95 23.93 -11.94
C SER A 295 -18.24 22.49 -11.45
N ASN A 296 -17.50 22.09 -10.41
CA ASN A 296 -17.62 20.84 -9.65
C ASN A 296 -18.82 20.82 -8.69
N HIS A 297 -20.01 21.18 -9.16
CA HIS A 297 -21.22 21.04 -8.35
C HIS A 297 -22.18 20.10 -9.08
N ILE A 298 -22.46 18.96 -8.45
CA ILE A 298 -23.71 18.24 -8.74
C ILE A 298 -24.74 19.03 -7.95
N TYR A 299 -25.59 19.80 -8.63
CA TYR A 299 -26.82 20.26 -8.02
C TYR A 299 -27.77 19.07 -8.09
N LEU A 300 -27.96 18.40 -6.95
CA LEU A 300 -29.04 17.45 -6.72
C LEU A 300 -30.30 18.22 -6.31
#